data_AF-A0A917V8D8-F1
#
_entry.id   AF-A0A917V8D8-F1
#
_cell.length_a   1.000
_cell.length_b   1.000
_cell.length_c   1.000
_cell.angle_alpha   90.00
_cell.angle_beta   90.00
_cell.angle_gamma   90.00
#
_symmetry.space_group_name_H-M   'P 1'
#
loop_
_entity.id
_entity.type
_entity.pdbx_description
1 polymer ?
#
loop_
_entity_poly.entity_id
_entity_poly.type
_entity_poly.pdbx_seq_one_letter_code
_entity_poly.pdbx_strand_id
1 'polypeptide(L)'
;MRRTIAAAALLALSSSPALAQQTEADPFIWTDPDTGCAYLVAPGTGITPRLRAEGVPDCPESDIRLSESFERTLRESSRALGDAFEELGRRLEEGR
;
A
#
# COMPACT_ATOMS: atom_id res chain seq x y z
N MET A 1 10.96 48.76 -35.51
CA MET A 1 10.48 48.25 -34.20
C MET A 1 9.29 47.32 -34.43
N ARG A 2 9.47 45.99 -34.52
CA ARG A 2 8.35 45.03 -34.62
C ARG A 2 8.75 43.54 -34.51
N ARG A 3 9.90 43.22 -33.91
CA ARG A 3 10.41 41.84 -33.82
C ARG A 3 10.52 41.27 -32.40
N THR A 4 10.14 42.02 -31.37
CA THR A 4 10.27 41.59 -29.97
C THR A 4 9.01 40.96 -29.37
N ILE A 5 7.89 40.90 -30.11
CA ILE A 5 6.62 40.38 -29.55
C ILE A 5 6.54 38.84 -29.62
N ALA A 6 7.36 38.18 -30.44
CA ALA A 6 7.25 36.73 -30.66
C ALA A 6 7.77 35.86 -29.49
N ALA A 7 8.64 36.39 -28.62
CA ALA A 7 9.24 35.60 -27.54
C ALA A 7 8.34 35.48 -26.29
N ALA A 8 7.38 36.39 -26.10
CA ALA A 8 6.50 36.38 -24.93
C ALA A 8 5.35 35.36 -25.04
N ALA A 9 4.99 34.96 -26.25
CA ALA A 9 3.89 34.01 -26.47
C ALA A 9 4.28 32.56 -26.16
N LEU A 10 5.57 32.20 -26.28
CA LEU A 10 6.06 30.83 -26.06
C LEU A 10 6.24 30.48 -24.57
N LEU A 11 6.39 31.49 -23.69
CA LEU A 11 6.46 31.30 -22.23
C LEU A 11 5.09 31.20 -21.55
N ALA A 12 4.00 31.43 -22.29
CA ALA A 12 2.64 31.30 -21.77
C ALA A 12 2.09 29.85 -21.85
N LEU A 13 2.76 28.94 -22.56
CA LEU A 13 2.36 27.54 -22.69
C LEU A 13 2.98 26.60 -21.63
N SER A 14 3.92 27.07 -20.81
CA SER A 14 4.54 26.25 -19.76
C SER A 14 3.79 26.26 -18.43
N SER A 15 2.61 26.89 -18.37
CA SER A 15 1.79 27.06 -17.17
C SER A 15 0.50 26.25 -17.26
N SER A 16 0.56 25.00 -17.70
CA SER A 16 -0.56 24.06 -17.56
C SER A 16 -0.32 23.19 -16.32
N PRO A 17 -0.78 23.60 -15.13
CA PRO A 17 -0.86 22.66 -14.03
C PRO A 17 -1.97 21.67 -14.34
N ALA A 18 -1.66 20.38 -14.21
CA ALA A 18 -2.56 19.41 -13.60
C ALA A 18 -3.98 19.26 -14.20
N LEU A 19 -4.09 18.84 -15.45
CA LEU A 19 -5.30 18.15 -15.94
C LEU A 19 -4.94 16.74 -16.40
N ALA A 20 -4.37 15.95 -15.49
CA ALA A 20 -4.19 14.50 -15.65
C ALA A 20 -4.90 13.70 -14.55
N GLN A 21 -5.65 14.34 -13.66
CA GLN A 21 -6.33 13.72 -12.51
C GLN A 21 -7.84 13.59 -12.73
N GLN A 22 -8.30 13.19 -13.91
CA GLN A 22 -9.75 13.05 -14.16
C GLN A 22 -10.07 11.71 -14.81
N THR A 23 -9.60 10.65 -14.16
CA THR A 23 -10.43 9.47 -14.00
C THR A 23 -10.19 8.94 -12.58
N GLU A 24 -10.45 9.78 -11.57
CA GLU A 24 -10.72 9.30 -10.22
C GLU A 24 -12.06 8.56 -10.29
N ALA A 25 -12.03 7.35 -10.82
CA ALA A 25 -13.10 6.41 -10.58
C ALA A 25 -13.04 6.07 -9.08
N ASP A 26 -14.19 6.14 -8.42
CA ASP A 26 -14.28 5.84 -7.00
C ASP A 26 -13.74 4.43 -6.73
N PRO A 27 -13.10 4.20 -5.57
CA PRO A 27 -12.73 2.85 -5.17
C PRO A 27 -13.95 1.94 -5.15
N PHE A 28 -13.82 0.75 -5.72
CA PHE A 28 -14.91 -0.21 -5.83
C PHE A 28 -14.46 -1.62 -5.45
N ILE A 29 -15.43 -2.47 -5.12
CA ILE A 29 -15.18 -3.88 -4.84
C ILE A 29 -15.24 -4.66 -6.15
N TRP A 30 -14.19 -5.42 -6.42
CA TRP A 30 -14.13 -6.37 -7.53
C TRP A 30 -13.98 -7.79 -6.98
N THR A 31 -14.67 -8.73 -7.62
CA THR A 31 -14.55 -10.16 -7.32
C THR A 31 -13.81 -10.82 -8.48
N ASP A 32 -12.69 -11.47 -8.17
CA ASP A 32 -11.92 -12.24 -9.13
C ASP A 32 -12.79 -13.41 -9.64
N PRO A 33 -13.05 -13.52 -10.95
CA PRO A 33 -13.88 -14.58 -11.50
C PRO A 33 -13.24 -15.97 -11.39
N ASP A 34 -11.92 -16.07 -11.32
CA ASP A 34 -11.20 -17.35 -11.29
C ASP A 34 -11.15 -17.93 -9.87
N THR A 35 -10.99 -17.07 -8.86
CA THR A 35 -10.84 -17.48 -7.45
C THR A 35 -12.04 -17.16 -6.57
N GLY A 36 -12.93 -16.28 -7.02
CA GLY A 36 -14.03 -15.74 -6.23
C GLY A 36 -13.59 -14.78 -5.10
N CYS A 37 -12.30 -14.48 -4.97
CA CYS A 37 -11.79 -13.55 -3.95
C CYS A 37 -12.26 -12.11 -4.21
N ALA A 38 -12.60 -11.39 -3.15
CA ALA A 38 -12.97 -9.98 -3.20
C ALA A 38 -11.76 -9.06 -2.92
N TYR A 39 -11.68 -7.97 -3.68
CA TYR A 39 -10.62 -6.98 -3.61
C TYR A 39 -11.21 -5.57 -3.59
N LEU A 40 -10.54 -4.65 -2.90
CA LEU A 40 -10.75 -3.21 -3.06
C LEU A 40 -9.84 -2.71 -4.18
N VAL A 41 -10.45 -2.19 -5.24
CA VAL A 41 -9.73 -1.58 -6.37
C VAL A 41 -9.79 -0.08 -6.19
N ALA A 42 -8.61 0.56 -6.10
CA ALA A 42 -8.46 2.00 -6.11
C ALA A 42 -7.81 2.40 -7.45
N PRO A 43 -8.59 2.89 -8.43
CA PRO A 43 -8.07 3.24 -9.75
C PRO A 43 -6.86 4.18 -9.68
N GLY A 44 -5.79 3.83 -10.39
CA GLY A 44 -4.53 4.59 -10.37
C GLY A 44 -3.64 4.38 -9.13
N THR A 45 -4.13 3.70 -8.08
CA THR A 45 -3.37 3.43 -6.84
C THR A 45 -3.01 1.95 -6.71
N GLY A 46 -3.94 1.05 -7.04
CA GLY A 46 -3.69 -0.39 -7.03
C GLY A 46 -4.89 -1.24 -6.59
N ILE A 47 -4.59 -2.48 -6.21
CA ILE A 47 -5.55 -3.49 -5.77
C ILE A 47 -5.09 -4.12 -4.46
N THR A 48 -6.00 -4.21 -3.48
CA THR A 48 -5.72 -4.78 -2.15
C THR A 48 -6.77 -5.84 -1.81
N PRO A 49 -6.39 -7.00 -1.23
CA PRO A 49 -7.36 -7.98 -0.76
C PRO A 49 -8.36 -7.35 0.21
N ARG A 50 -9.65 -7.63 0.01
CA ARG A 50 -10.67 -7.27 0.99
C ARG A 50 -10.58 -8.27 2.14
N LEU A 51 -10.62 -7.76 3.37
CA LEU A 51 -10.58 -8.59 4.57
C LEU A 51 -11.99 -8.70 5.17
N ARG A 52 -12.31 -9.87 5.71
CA ARG A 52 -13.47 -10.08 6.58
C ARG A 52 -13.22 -9.46 7.95
N ALA A 53 -14.24 -9.42 8.81
CA ALA A 53 -14.12 -8.86 10.16
C ALA A 53 -13.03 -9.54 11.01
N GLU A 54 -12.77 -10.82 10.73
CA GLU A 54 -11.77 -11.66 11.37
C GLU A 54 -10.34 -11.39 10.85
N GLY A 55 -10.18 -10.48 9.90
CA GLY A 55 -8.88 -10.07 9.36
C GLY A 55 -8.29 -11.01 8.29
N VAL A 56 -9.07 -11.97 7.80
CA VAL A 56 -8.65 -12.90 6.73
C VAL A 56 -9.23 -12.49 5.37
N PRO A 57 -8.59 -12.87 4.24
CA PRO A 57 -9.12 -12.57 2.91
C PRO A 57 -10.56 -13.05 2.70
N ASP A 58 -11.36 -12.20 2.09
CA ASP A 58 -12.74 -12.46 1.70
C ASP A 58 -12.76 -13.28 0.40
N CYS A 59 -12.66 -14.60 0.53
CA CYS A 59 -12.66 -15.55 -0.60
C CYS A 59 -13.54 -16.78 -0.29
N PRO A 60 -14.21 -17.37 -1.30
CA PRO A 60 -14.78 -18.70 -1.17
C PRO A 60 -13.64 -19.70 -0.95
N GLU A 61 -13.80 -20.57 0.03
CA GLU A 61 -12.75 -21.47 0.55
C GLU A 61 -11.62 -20.81 1.36
N SER A 62 -11.83 -19.60 1.90
CA SER A 62 -10.92 -19.04 2.90
C SER A 62 -11.05 -19.63 4.31
N ASP A 63 -11.30 -20.94 4.41
CA ASP A 63 -10.65 -21.75 5.45
C ASP A 63 -9.15 -21.87 5.11
N ILE A 64 -8.52 -20.72 4.83
CA ILE A 64 -7.08 -20.67 4.68
C ILE A 64 -6.57 -21.00 6.07
N ARG A 65 -5.81 -22.09 6.14
CA ARG A 65 -4.88 -22.43 7.23
C ARG A 65 -3.80 -21.35 7.39
N LEU A 66 -4.18 -20.07 7.43
CA LEU A 66 -3.35 -18.95 7.82
C LEU A 66 -2.80 -19.19 9.22
N SER A 67 -3.54 -19.88 10.09
CA SER A 67 -3.12 -20.21 11.46
C SER A 67 -1.68 -20.75 11.53
N GLU A 68 -1.31 -21.84 10.86
CA GLU A 68 -0.02 -22.47 11.15
C GLU A 68 1.21 -21.79 10.54
N SER A 69 1.07 -21.10 9.39
CA SER A 69 2.18 -20.33 8.81
C SER A 69 2.29 -18.96 9.46
N PHE A 70 1.16 -18.28 9.66
CA PHE A 70 1.11 -16.97 10.32
C PHE A 70 1.46 -17.05 11.80
N GLU A 71 0.96 -18.03 12.56
CA GLU A 71 1.35 -18.22 13.96
C GLU A 71 2.83 -18.55 14.12
N ARG A 72 3.40 -19.28 13.15
CA ARG A 72 4.84 -19.57 13.13
C ARG A 72 5.63 -18.29 12.86
N THR A 73 5.23 -17.50 11.86
CA THR A 73 5.84 -16.20 11.57
C THR A 73 5.70 -15.24 12.76
N LEU A 74 4.54 -15.20 13.42
CA LEU A 74 4.32 -14.40 14.62
C LEU A 74 5.23 -14.86 15.76
N ARG A 75 5.32 -16.17 16.03
CA ARG A 75 6.16 -16.71 17.10
C ARG A 75 7.64 -16.48 16.85
N GLU A 76 8.10 -16.63 15.61
CA GLU A 76 9.47 -16.35 15.21
C GLU A 76 9.78 -14.85 15.34
N SER A 77 8.86 -13.99 14.90
CA SER A 77 8.97 -12.54 15.03
C SER A 77 8.98 -12.08 16.49
N SER A 78 8.14 -12.67 17.36
CA SER A 78 8.14 -12.36 18.79
C SER A 78 9.44 -12.76 19.49
N ARG A 79 10.05 -13.88 19.11
CA ARG A 79 11.37 -14.28 19.65
C ARG A 79 12.46 -13.31 19.20
N ALA A 80 12.53 -13.01 17.89
CA ALA A 80 13.52 -12.09 17.35
C ALA A 80 13.41 -10.68 17.98
N LEU A 81 12.18 -10.21 18.24
CA LEU A 81 11.95 -8.96 18.97
C LEU A 81 12.42 -9.05 20.43
N GLY A 82 12.12 -10.17 21.11
CA GLY A 82 12.60 -10.42 22.47
C GLY A 82 14.12 -10.34 22.58
N ASP A 83 14.83 -11.05 21.71
CA ASP A 83 16.29 -11.06 21.66
C ASP A 83 16.85 -9.65 21.39
N ALA A 84 16.21 -8.90 20.50
CA ALA A 84 16.60 -7.52 20.19
C ALA A 84 16.40 -6.57 21.40
N PHE A 85 15.32 -6.73 22.16
CA PHE A 85 15.09 -5.95 23.37
C PHE A 85 16.05 -6.32 24.50
N GLU A 86 16.38 -7.59 24.65
CA GLU A 86 17.34 -8.05 25.66
C GLU A 86 18.75 -7.54 25.37
N GLU A 87 19.18 -7.61 24.10
CA GLU A 87 20.44 -7.03 23.64
C GLU A 87 20.48 -5.51 23.86
N LEU A 88 19.38 -4.81 23.60
CA LEU A 88 19.26 -3.39 23.86
C LEU A 88 19.39 -3.08 25.35
N GLY A 89 18.73 -3.86 26.20
CA GLY A 89 18.82 -3.75 27.66
C GLY A 89 20.25 -3.90 28.17
N ARG A 90 20.93 -4.96 27.72
CA ARG A 90 22.34 -5.23 28.06
C ARG A 90 23.26 -4.05 27.69
N ARG A 91 23.10 -3.47 26.50
CA ARG A 91 23.89 -2.29 26.07
C ARG A 91 23.64 -1.07 26.92
N LEU A 92 22.41 -0.86 27.38
CA LEU A 92 22.07 0.27 28.25
C LEU A 92 22.65 0.11 29.66
N GLU A 93 22.77 -1.13 30.14
CA GLU A 93 23.43 -1.43 31.42
C GLU A 93 24.96 -1.31 31.33
N GLU A 94 25.56 -1.75 30.22
CA GLU A 94 27.01 -1.63 29.97
C GLU A 94 27.47 -0.19 29.67
N GLY A 95 26.57 0.65 29.16
CA GLY A 95 26.83 2.06 28.85
C GLY A 95 26.65 3.01 30.04
N ARG A 96 26.32 2.51 31.23
CA ARG A 96 26.17 3.27 32.47
C ARG A 96 27.39 3.05 33.38
#